data_AF-A0A970IAT6-F1
#
_entry.id   AF-A0A970IAT6-F1
#
_cell.length_a   1.000
_cell.length_b   1.000
_cell.length_c   1.000
_cell.angle_alpha   90.00
_cell.angle_beta   90.00
_cell.angle_gamma   90.00
#
_symmetry.space_group_name_H-M   'P 1'
#
loop_
_entity.id
_entity.type
_entity.pdbx_description
1 polymer ?
#
loop_
_entity_poly.entity_id
_entity_poly.type
_entity_poly.pdbx_seq_one_letter_code
_entity_poly.pdbx_strand_id
1 'polypeptide(L)'
;MVKLFPTLAAFMAINRGIAEAETISRFGTNGLNDKADAFRHAYFNALNTRSATLAVVGDGAKVVRRFGEAHETEVPSQLQLEVQMDLHNNEVGIQYCSDCYPGFTTDQTISNGIMQLLLNGSLNYLFPTLPPPFFSDGTPNPNGDPNFYGANGTNDLQTATHGITSSTQIIPTNQ
;
A
#
# COMPACT_ATOMS: atom_id res chain seq x y z
N MET A 1 16.68 5.40 7.13
CA MET A 1 16.41 3.96 7.20
C MET A 1 17.33 3.11 6.31
N VAL A 2 17.40 3.38 4.99
CA VAL A 2 18.20 2.58 4.02
C VAL A 2 19.66 2.35 4.45
N LYS A 3 20.38 3.40 4.86
CA LYS A 3 21.79 3.29 5.31
C LYS A 3 21.98 2.37 6.53
N LEU A 4 20.96 2.27 7.38
CA LEU A 4 21.02 1.47 8.62
C LEU A 4 20.65 0.00 8.37
N PHE A 5 19.80 -0.27 7.37
CA PHE A 5 19.31 -1.62 7.05
C PHE A 5 19.37 -1.89 5.53
N PRO A 6 20.56 -1.89 4.91
CA PRO A 6 20.69 -1.99 3.46
C PRO A 6 20.19 -3.32 2.90
N THR A 7 20.42 -4.43 3.61
CA THR A 7 19.92 -5.76 3.21
C THR A 7 18.40 -5.81 3.19
N LEU A 8 17.74 -5.26 4.22
CA LEU A 8 16.28 -5.19 4.26
C LEU A 8 15.75 -4.28 3.15
N ALA A 9 16.39 -3.12 2.91
CA ALA A 9 16.00 -2.24 1.82
C ALA A 9 16.09 -2.91 0.44
N ALA A 10 17.10 -3.76 0.21
CA ALA A 10 17.20 -4.56 -1.01
C ALA A 10 16.06 -5.59 -1.11
N PHE A 11 15.70 -6.28 -0.02
CA PHE A 11 14.53 -7.15 -0.01
C PHE A 11 13.22 -6.38 -0.26
N MET A 12 13.06 -5.20 0.34
CA MET A 12 11.87 -4.36 0.11
C MET A 12 11.75 -3.96 -1.36
N ALA A 13 12.86 -3.63 -2.04
CA ALA A 13 12.82 -3.32 -3.47
C ALA A 13 12.34 -4.51 -4.32
N ILE A 14 12.75 -5.74 -3.97
CA ILE A 14 12.30 -6.97 -4.63
C ILE A 14 10.82 -7.25 -4.31
N ASN A 15 10.47 -7.23 -3.03
CA ASN A 15 9.13 -7.51 -2.54
C ASN A 15 8.08 -6.54 -3.08
N ARG A 16 8.46 -5.30 -3.41
CA ARG A 16 7.57 -4.35 -4.08
C ARG A 16 7.08 -4.90 -5.42
N GLY A 17 7.99 -5.39 -6.27
CA GLY A 17 7.63 -5.98 -7.56
C GLY A 17 6.78 -7.24 -7.42
N ILE A 18 7.04 -8.06 -6.39
CA ILE A 18 6.23 -9.25 -6.07
C ILE A 18 4.81 -8.83 -5.67
N ALA A 19 4.67 -7.83 -4.79
CA ALA A 19 3.38 -7.35 -4.33
C ALA A 19 2.56 -6.72 -5.47
N GLU A 20 3.19 -5.92 -6.33
CA GLU A 20 2.54 -5.32 -7.51
C GLU A 20 2.04 -6.40 -8.48
N ALA A 21 2.88 -7.39 -8.81
CA ALA A 21 2.51 -8.47 -9.72
C ALA A 21 1.35 -9.32 -9.18
N GLU A 22 1.38 -9.67 -7.89
CA GLU A 22 0.30 -10.42 -7.25
C GLU A 22 -1.00 -9.61 -7.17
N THR A 23 -0.91 -8.31 -6.90
CA THR A 23 -2.06 -7.39 -6.89
C THR A 23 -2.71 -7.36 -8.27
N ILE A 24 -1.94 -7.17 -9.34
CA ILE A 24 -2.44 -7.22 -10.71
C ILE A 24 -3.05 -8.59 -11.01
N SER A 25 -2.44 -9.68 -10.57
CA SER A 25 -2.99 -11.02 -10.80
C SER A 25 -4.33 -11.25 -10.13
N ARG A 26 -4.59 -10.64 -8.97
CA ARG A 26 -5.83 -10.81 -8.19
C ARG A 26 -6.94 -9.83 -8.59
N PHE A 27 -6.57 -8.60 -8.91
CA PHE A 27 -7.51 -7.50 -9.12
C PHE A 27 -7.59 -7.02 -10.57
N GLY A 28 -6.68 -7.48 -11.44
CA GLY A 28 -6.55 -7.00 -12.82
C GLY A 28 -5.92 -5.61 -12.95
N THR A 29 -5.68 -4.92 -11.84
CA THR A 29 -5.13 -3.57 -11.78
C THR A 29 -4.26 -3.38 -10.53
N ASN A 30 -3.40 -2.37 -10.57
CA ASN A 30 -2.63 -1.90 -9.42
C ASN A 30 -3.19 -0.55 -8.96
N GLY A 31 -4.44 -0.56 -8.46
CA GLY A 31 -5.19 0.64 -8.12
C GLY A 31 -4.54 1.50 -7.03
N LEU A 32 -5.00 2.75 -6.94
CA LEU A 32 -4.66 3.70 -5.88
C LEU A 32 -5.91 3.95 -5.03
N ASN A 33 -5.76 3.92 -3.71
CA ASN A 33 -6.82 4.17 -2.73
C ASN A 33 -8.00 3.18 -2.77
N ASP A 34 -7.92 2.09 -3.52
CA ASP A 34 -8.96 1.07 -3.67
C ASP A 34 -8.65 -0.23 -2.90
N LYS A 35 -9.50 -1.25 -3.04
CA LYS A 35 -9.28 -2.55 -2.38
C LYS A 35 -8.01 -3.26 -2.86
N ALA A 36 -7.58 -3.03 -4.11
CA ALA A 36 -6.34 -3.61 -4.64
C ALA A 36 -5.12 -2.95 -3.95
N ASP A 37 -5.18 -1.64 -3.73
CA ASP A 37 -4.18 -0.90 -2.97
C ASP A 37 -4.07 -1.39 -1.52
N ALA A 38 -5.21 -1.53 -0.85
CA ALA A 38 -5.28 -2.06 0.51
C ALA A 38 -4.61 -3.44 0.63
N PHE A 39 -4.89 -4.34 -0.32
CA PHE A 39 -4.22 -5.64 -0.42
C PHE A 39 -2.72 -5.48 -0.61
N ARG A 40 -2.29 -4.63 -1.56
CA ARG A 40 -0.88 -4.43 -1.89
C ARG A 40 -0.08 -3.97 -0.68
N HIS A 41 -0.58 -2.99 0.07
CA HIS A 41 0.08 -2.47 1.26
C HIS A 41 0.26 -3.53 2.35
N ALA A 42 -0.82 -4.27 2.66
CA ALA A 42 -0.77 -5.34 3.64
C ALA A 42 0.15 -6.49 3.19
N TYR A 43 0.06 -6.91 1.93
CA TYR A 43 0.87 -8.00 1.40
C TYR A 43 2.35 -7.65 1.33
N PHE A 44 2.69 -6.46 0.84
CA PHE A 44 4.06 -5.95 0.82
C PHE A 44 4.69 -5.94 2.22
N ASN A 45 3.97 -5.43 3.22
CA ASN A 45 4.49 -5.36 4.58
C ASN A 45 4.59 -6.74 5.25
N ALA A 46 3.71 -7.68 4.92
CA ALA A 46 3.84 -9.06 5.35
C ALA A 46 5.10 -9.74 4.76
N LEU A 47 5.35 -9.57 3.45
CA LEU A 47 6.57 -10.06 2.80
C LEU A 47 7.82 -9.47 3.45
N ASN A 48 7.83 -8.16 3.69
CA ASN A 48 8.97 -7.48 4.32
C ASN A 48 9.21 -7.92 5.75
N THR A 49 8.14 -8.17 6.52
CA THR A 49 8.25 -8.67 7.89
C THR A 49 8.89 -10.05 7.92
N ARG A 50 8.45 -10.95 7.02
CA ARG A 50 9.11 -12.25 6.84
C ARG A 50 10.57 -12.11 6.40
N SER A 51 10.88 -11.24 5.43
CA SER A 51 12.26 -11.01 4.97
C SER A 51 13.15 -10.39 6.05
N ALA A 52 12.59 -9.59 6.97
CA ALA A 52 13.34 -8.98 8.05
C ALA A 52 13.94 -10.01 9.02
N THR A 53 13.36 -11.21 9.12
CA THR A 53 13.93 -12.32 9.91
C THR A 53 15.32 -12.76 9.43
N LEU A 54 15.67 -12.48 8.16
CA LEU A 54 16.99 -12.77 7.59
C LEU A 54 17.93 -11.55 7.60
N ALA A 55 17.38 -10.34 7.69
CA ALA A 55 18.10 -9.10 7.43
C ALA A 55 18.34 -8.24 8.69
N VAL A 56 17.61 -8.52 9.78
CA VAL A 56 17.63 -7.73 11.01
C VAL A 56 17.91 -8.64 12.20
N VAL A 57 18.90 -8.27 13.01
CA VAL A 57 19.09 -8.88 14.34
C VAL A 57 18.13 -8.20 15.31
N GLY A 58 17.21 -8.97 15.89
CA GLY A 58 16.21 -8.48 16.83
C GLY A 58 14.83 -8.32 16.21
N ASP A 59 14.11 -7.25 16.59
CA ASP A 59 12.72 -7.02 16.19
C ASP A 59 12.62 -6.48 14.75
N GLY A 60 12.59 -7.38 13.78
CA GLY A 60 12.45 -7.05 12.35
C GLY A 60 11.14 -6.34 12.03
N ALA A 61 10.03 -6.72 12.65
CA ALA A 61 8.71 -6.10 12.46
C ALA A 61 8.75 -4.60 12.82
N LYS A 62 9.40 -4.25 13.93
CA LYS A 62 9.59 -2.84 14.32
C LYS A 62 10.44 -2.06 13.30
N VAL A 63 11.41 -2.70 12.66
CA VAL A 63 12.21 -2.03 11.61
C VAL A 63 11.37 -1.81 10.35
N VAL A 64 10.57 -2.80 9.93
CA VAL A 64 9.65 -2.68 8.80
C VAL A 64 8.64 -1.55 9.04
N ARG A 65 8.04 -1.51 10.24
CA ARG A 65 7.12 -0.42 10.64
C ARG A 65 7.76 0.95 10.46
N ARG A 66 9.00 1.13 10.89
CA ARG A 66 9.74 2.40 10.74
C ARG A 66 10.05 2.76 9.29
N PHE A 67 10.20 1.78 8.39
CA PHE A 67 10.34 2.07 6.96
C PHE A 67 9.01 2.60 6.39
N GLY A 68 7.88 2.00 6.78
CA GLY A 68 6.55 2.48 6.41
C GLY A 68 6.28 3.88 6.96
N GLU A 69 6.42 4.08 8.27
CA GLU A 69 6.20 5.38 8.92
C GLU A 69 7.07 6.50 8.31
N ALA A 70 8.34 6.22 7.99
CA ALA A 70 9.23 7.19 7.37
C ALA A 70 8.84 7.57 5.94
N HIS A 71 8.05 6.75 5.24
CA HIS A 71 7.51 7.10 3.92
C HIS A 71 6.43 8.19 4.03
N GLU A 72 5.71 8.22 5.15
CA GLU A 72 4.53 9.06 5.34
C GLU A 72 4.81 10.45 5.96
N THR A 73 6.07 10.76 6.33
CA THR A 73 6.36 11.97 7.14
C THR A 73 6.31 13.30 6.38
N GLU A 74 6.31 13.28 5.05
CA GLU A 74 6.33 14.50 4.21
C GLU A 74 5.08 14.63 3.35
N VAL A 75 3.99 13.97 3.75
CA VAL A 75 2.74 13.92 2.98
C VAL A 75 1.85 15.15 3.28
N PRO A 76 1.42 15.90 2.25
CA PRO A 76 0.55 17.05 2.41
C PRO A 76 -0.77 16.76 3.12
N SER A 77 -1.36 17.78 3.75
CA SER A 77 -2.54 17.61 4.61
C SER A 77 -3.77 17.07 3.88
N GLN A 78 -3.91 17.34 2.57
CA GLN A 78 -5.02 16.83 1.76
C GLN A 78 -4.95 15.32 1.50
N LEU A 79 -3.77 14.70 1.63
CA LEU A 79 -3.56 13.27 1.43
C LEU A 79 -3.54 12.48 2.76
N GLN A 80 -3.93 13.11 3.88
CA GLN A 80 -3.85 12.47 5.20
C GLN A 80 -4.75 11.25 5.37
N LEU A 81 -5.83 11.12 4.57
CA LEU A 81 -6.64 9.91 4.56
C LEU A 81 -5.89 8.72 3.94
N GLU A 82 -5.09 8.96 2.89
CA GLU A 82 -4.22 7.96 2.27
C GLU A 82 -3.19 7.47 3.27
N VAL A 83 -2.50 8.40 3.95
CA VAL A 83 -1.55 8.07 5.03
C VAL A 83 -2.17 7.18 6.11
N GLN A 84 -3.38 7.51 6.56
CA GLN A 84 -4.07 6.75 7.60
C GLN A 84 -4.47 5.34 7.12
N MET A 85 -4.96 5.23 5.89
CA MET A 85 -5.28 3.95 5.25
C MET A 85 -4.02 3.08 5.12
N ASP A 86 -2.93 3.66 4.63
CA ASP A 86 -1.67 2.97 4.39
C ASP A 86 -1.05 2.50 5.68
N LEU A 87 -0.95 3.36 6.71
CA LEU A 87 -0.42 2.96 8.02
C LEU A 87 -1.23 1.81 8.64
N HIS A 88 -2.56 1.84 8.52
CA HIS A 88 -3.42 0.74 8.99
C HIS A 88 -3.14 -0.56 8.23
N ASN A 89 -3.19 -0.54 6.90
CA ASN A 89 -3.01 -1.73 6.08
C ASN A 89 -1.59 -2.30 6.21
N ASN A 90 -0.58 -1.43 6.29
CA ASN A 90 0.80 -1.80 6.54
C ASN A 90 0.91 -2.56 7.87
N GLU A 91 0.32 -2.04 8.95
CA GLU A 91 0.34 -2.67 10.27
C GLU A 91 -0.36 -4.03 10.28
N VAL A 92 -1.51 -4.15 9.61
CA VAL A 92 -2.21 -5.45 9.47
C VAL A 92 -1.30 -6.48 8.78
N GLY A 93 -0.58 -6.09 7.73
CA GLY A 93 0.41 -6.93 7.06
C GLY A 93 1.56 -7.35 7.97
N ILE A 94 2.12 -6.41 8.75
CA ILE A 94 3.18 -6.68 9.72
C ILE A 94 2.71 -7.70 10.76
N GLN A 95 1.51 -7.50 11.32
CA GLN A 95 0.97 -8.39 12.35
C GLN A 95 0.70 -9.79 11.81
N TYR A 96 0.13 -9.88 10.60
CA TYR A 96 -0.13 -11.16 9.94
C TYR A 96 1.12 -12.03 9.81
N CYS A 97 2.29 -11.42 9.56
CA CYS A 97 3.54 -12.14 9.38
C CYS A 97 4.53 -12.02 10.55
N SER A 98 4.05 -11.73 11.75
CA SER A 98 4.89 -11.62 12.94
C SER A 98 5.65 -12.91 13.31
N ASP A 99 5.16 -14.08 12.85
CA ASP A 99 5.76 -15.40 13.05
C ASP A 99 6.16 -16.11 11.73
N CYS A 100 6.07 -15.42 10.59
CA CYS A 100 6.44 -15.97 9.28
C CYS A 100 7.94 -16.20 9.15
N TYR A 101 8.33 -17.27 8.44
CA TYR A 101 9.73 -17.53 8.12
C TYR A 101 9.89 -18.03 6.67
N PRO A 102 10.89 -17.57 5.89
CA PRO A 102 11.05 -17.93 4.47
C PRO A 102 11.10 -19.44 4.15
N GLY A 103 11.51 -20.28 5.09
CA GLY A 103 11.51 -21.74 4.94
C GLY A 103 10.18 -22.44 5.21
N PHE A 104 9.20 -21.75 5.80
CA PHE A 104 7.91 -22.33 6.21
C PHE A 104 6.71 -21.64 5.57
N THR A 105 6.81 -20.34 5.29
CA THR A 105 5.72 -19.54 4.76
C THR A 105 6.04 -19.06 3.35
N THR A 106 5.27 -19.53 2.38
CA THR A 106 5.41 -19.13 0.97
C THR A 106 4.71 -17.80 0.67
N ASP A 107 5.09 -17.15 -0.41
CA ASP A 107 4.45 -15.92 -0.93
C ASP A 107 2.95 -16.15 -1.15
N GLN A 108 2.58 -17.29 -1.73
CA GLN A 108 1.18 -17.65 -1.96
C GLN A 108 0.40 -17.83 -0.65
N THR A 109 1.02 -18.40 0.38
CA THR A 109 0.40 -18.56 1.71
C THR A 109 0.06 -17.19 2.29
N ILE A 110 1.01 -16.25 2.25
CA ILE A 110 0.82 -14.89 2.76
C ILE A 110 -0.25 -14.18 1.93
N SER A 111 -0.13 -14.22 0.61
CA SER A 111 -1.07 -13.60 -0.32
C SER A 111 -2.51 -14.08 -0.07
N ASN A 112 -2.72 -15.40 0.08
CA ASN A 112 -4.02 -15.97 0.40
C ASN A 112 -4.54 -15.49 1.76
N GLY A 113 -3.68 -15.40 2.77
CA GLY A 113 -4.06 -14.90 4.10
C GLY A 113 -4.47 -13.43 4.09
N ILE A 114 -3.69 -12.57 3.43
CA ILE A 114 -4.03 -11.15 3.28
C ILE A 114 -5.34 -10.98 2.49
N MET A 115 -5.60 -11.82 1.48
CA MET A 115 -6.92 -11.82 0.82
C MET A 115 -8.07 -12.17 1.75
N GLN A 116 -7.87 -13.11 2.70
CA GLN A 116 -8.92 -13.39 3.69
C GLN A 116 -9.14 -12.18 4.62
N LEU A 117 -8.08 -11.49 5.03
CA LEU A 117 -8.20 -10.26 5.83
C LEU A 117 -8.96 -9.16 5.06
N LEU A 118 -8.68 -9.02 3.75
CA LEU A 118 -9.42 -8.12 2.87
C LEU A 118 -10.90 -8.48 2.80
N LEU A 119 -11.23 -9.75 2.52
CA LEU A 119 -12.62 -10.21 2.39
C LEU A 119 -13.39 -10.06 3.71
N ASN A 120 -12.70 -10.16 4.85
CA ASN A 120 -13.29 -10.01 6.18
C ASN A 120 -13.38 -8.56 6.66
N GLY A 121 -12.88 -7.58 5.88
CA GLY A 121 -12.95 -6.16 6.25
C GLY A 121 -11.92 -5.75 7.30
N SER A 122 -10.84 -6.50 7.46
CA SER A 122 -9.72 -6.12 8.34
C SER A 122 -8.83 -5.04 7.72
N LEU A 123 -8.90 -4.86 6.40
CA LEU A 123 -8.21 -3.80 5.67
C LEU A 123 -9.16 -2.63 5.41
N ASN A 124 -8.58 -1.48 5.10
CA ASN A 124 -9.31 -0.26 4.78
C ASN A 124 -8.96 0.24 3.37
N TYR A 125 -9.89 0.93 2.72
CA TYR A 125 -9.67 1.65 1.47
C TYR A 125 -10.37 3.02 1.52
N LEU A 126 -10.11 3.91 0.56
CA LEU A 126 -10.78 5.20 0.50
C LEU A 126 -11.98 5.16 -0.45
N PHE A 127 -13.11 5.69 0.00
CA PHE A 127 -14.30 5.79 -0.84
C PHE A 127 -15.27 6.88 -0.36
N PRO A 128 -16.03 7.53 -1.27
CA PRO A 128 -15.78 7.55 -2.72
C PRO A 128 -14.51 8.33 -3.07
N THR A 129 -13.88 7.97 -4.18
CA THR A 129 -12.77 8.72 -4.79
C THR A 129 -13.15 9.11 -6.21
N LEU A 130 -12.63 10.25 -6.68
CA LEU A 130 -12.73 10.63 -8.09
C LEU A 130 -11.72 9.81 -8.92
N PRO A 131 -12.09 9.38 -10.14
CA PRO A 131 -11.18 8.65 -11.00
C PRO A 131 -10.06 9.55 -11.56
N PRO A 132 -9.01 8.95 -12.15
CA PRO A 132 -7.97 9.72 -12.84
C PRO A 132 -8.51 10.60 -13.99
N PRO A 133 -7.79 11.68 -14.36
CA PRO A 133 -8.21 12.63 -15.39
C PRO A 133 -8.17 12.06 -16.81
N PHE A 134 -7.57 10.89 -17.01
CA PHE A 134 -7.50 10.19 -18.29
C PHE A 134 -7.85 8.72 -18.09
N PHE A 135 -8.50 8.12 -19.09
CA PHE A 135 -8.66 6.67 -19.19
C PHE A 135 -7.33 5.99 -19.54
N SER A 136 -7.30 4.66 -19.45
CA SER A 136 -6.12 3.86 -19.80
C SER A 136 -5.67 4.00 -21.26
N ASP A 137 -6.58 4.41 -22.15
CA ASP A 137 -6.28 4.69 -23.57
C ASP A 137 -5.75 6.13 -23.82
N GLY A 138 -5.59 6.91 -22.75
CA GLY A 138 -5.12 8.29 -22.78
C GLY A 138 -6.18 9.33 -23.12
N THR A 139 -7.44 8.93 -23.34
CA THR A 139 -8.52 9.90 -23.60
C THR A 139 -8.97 10.59 -22.31
N PRO A 140 -9.37 11.88 -22.35
CA PRO A 140 -9.80 12.61 -21.16
C PRO A 140 -11.03 11.97 -20.49
N ASN A 141 -10.99 11.86 -19.17
CA ASN A 141 -12.11 11.42 -18.36
C ASN A 141 -12.91 12.65 -17.87
N PRO A 142 -14.14 12.87 -18.36
CA PRO A 142 -14.93 14.06 -18.00
C PRO A 142 -15.36 14.09 -16.52
N ASN A 143 -15.32 12.94 -15.84
CA ASN A 143 -15.58 12.82 -14.41
C ASN A 143 -14.29 12.69 -13.58
N GLY A 144 -13.14 12.77 -14.24
CA GLY A 144 -11.84 12.62 -13.62
C GLY A 144 -11.46 13.83 -12.78
N ASP A 145 -10.66 13.59 -11.75
CA ASP A 145 -10.07 14.63 -10.95
C ASP A 145 -8.96 15.35 -11.74
N PRO A 146 -9.11 16.64 -12.09
CA PRO A 146 -8.12 17.37 -12.87
C PRO A 146 -6.80 17.56 -12.12
N ASN A 147 -6.80 17.44 -10.79
CA ASN A 147 -5.62 17.58 -9.95
C ASN A 147 -5.16 16.24 -9.37
N PHE A 148 -5.62 15.11 -9.92
CA PHE A 148 -5.32 13.78 -9.40
C PHE A 148 -3.82 13.61 -9.13
N TYR A 149 -2.97 13.98 -10.09
CA TYR A 149 -1.50 13.89 -9.97
C TYR A 149 -0.82 15.20 -9.52
N GLY A 150 -1.60 16.26 -9.28
CA GLY A 150 -1.13 17.63 -9.04
C GLY A 150 -1.72 18.63 -10.03
N ALA A 151 -1.54 19.91 -9.73
CA ALA A 151 -2.15 21.01 -10.48
C ALA A 151 -1.76 20.96 -11.96
N ASN A 152 -2.77 21.04 -12.85
CA ASN A 152 -2.61 21.03 -14.31
C ASN A 152 -1.83 19.81 -14.87
N GLY A 153 -1.87 18.67 -14.18
CA GLY A 153 -1.17 17.45 -14.61
C GLY A 153 0.35 17.47 -14.37
N THR A 154 0.85 18.45 -13.61
CA THR A 154 2.21 18.42 -13.09
C THR A 154 2.24 17.39 -11.96
N ASN A 155 3.14 16.39 -12.03
CA ASN A 155 3.34 15.43 -10.93
C ASN A 155 3.91 16.16 -9.70
N ASP A 156 3.03 16.72 -8.87
CA ASP A 156 3.35 17.53 -7.71
C ASP A 156 2.47 17.13 -6.52
N LEU A 157 3.09 16.44 -5.57
CA LEU A 157 2.43 15.96 -4.36
C LEU A 157 1.78 17.10 -3.57
N GLN A 158 2.35 18.32 -3.57
CA GLN A 158 1.79 19.45 -2.81
C GLN A 158 0.43 19.90 -3.31
N THR A 159 0.11 19.63 -4.57
CA THR A 159 -1.15 20.01 -5.20
C THR A 159 -2.00 18.81 -5.61
N ALA A 160 -1.47 17.60 -5.46
CA ALA A 160 -2.19 16.35 -5.76
C ALA A 160 -3.32 16.09 -4.77
N THR A 161 -4.37 15.47 -5.29
CA THR A 161 -5.57 15.09 -4.55
C THR A 161 -5.79 13.58 -4.54
N HIS A 162 -5.23 12.82 -5.48
CA HIS A 162 -5.42 11.37 -5.62
C HIS A 162 -6.91 10.93 -5.59
N GLY A 163 -7.80 11.79 -6.11
CA GLY A 163 -9.23 11.55 -6.11
C GLY A 163 -9.92 11.79 -4.75
N ILE A 164 -9.19 12.20 -3.72
CA ILE A 164 -9.72 12.51 -2.39
C ILE A 164 -10.54 13.81 -2.44
N THR A 165 -11.73 13.75 -1.89
CA THR A 165 -12.68 14.86 -1.79
C THR A 165 -13.13 15.05 -0.33
N SER A 166 -13.91 16.09 -0.06
CA SER A 166 -14.57 16.28 1.25
C SER A 166 -15.56 15.17 1.62
N SER A 167 -15.98 14.35 0.66
CA SER A 167 -16.89 13.21 0.88
C SER A 167 -16.16 11.89 1.10
N THR A 168 -14.85 11.84 0.83
CA THR A 168 -14.03 10.63 0.93
C THR A 168 -13.85 10.22 2.38
N GLN A 169 -14.00 8.93 2.64
CA GLN A 169 -13.85 8.32 3.96
C GLN A 169 -12.97 7.08 3.88
N ILE A 170 -12.41 6.69 5.01
CA ILE A 170 -11.75 5.40 5.20
C ILE A 170 -12.85 4.38 5.49
N ILE A 171 -12.95 3.33 4.66
CA ILE A 171 -14.00 2.32 4.73
C ILE A 171 -13.38 0.92 4.83
N PRO A 172 -13.90 0.03 5.69
CA PRO A 172 -13.51 -1.38 5.71
C PRO A 172 -13.77 -2.09 4.38
N THR A 173 -12.88 -2.99 3.97
CA THR A 173 -12.93 -3.65 2.65
C THR A 173 -14.09 -4.64 2.45
N ASN A 174 -14.87 -4.95 3.48
CA ASN A 174 -16.05 -5.82 3.39
C ASN A 174 -17.37 -5.07 3.11
N GLN A 175 -17.32 -3.75 2.88
CA GLN A 175 -18.47 -2.96 2.42
C GLN A 175 -18.60 -2.93 0.90
#